data_AF-A0A7R7VYE3-F1
#
_entry.id   AF-A0A7R7VYE3-F1
#
_cell.length_a   1.000
_cell.length_b   1.000
_cell.length_c   1.000
_cell.angle_alpha   90.00
_cell.angle_beta   90.00
_cell.angle_gamma   90.00
#
_symmetry.space_group_name_H-M   'P 1'
#
loop_
_entity.id
_entity.type
_entity.pdbx_description
1 polymer ?
#
loop_
_entity_poly.entity_id
_entity_poly.type
_entity_poly.pdbx_seq_one_letter_code
_entity_poly.pdbx_strand_id
1 'polypeptide(L)'
;MDAWTLGNVHSNIDLDLYNQAKDLLQKVSLMETGSLTLLQALLLVSGFAQKRGMPDAGLQYLSIAVRMAIGLGLHQECADLSSTMFEKEMRRRVWWTAYIFDSCAAKSFGIPLLLPNNSEISTRPVLNVHDEDFDVTASSLPPEVNGPTLYSGLIAQSQFHAMANAIYRRLVAKPNVSITEMQEMEKMIDDCRSSYPSYLMDDDYASRSAWLRSSNDRLQICDRNLRILLWRPYLLQWVKINSKGEGHEDAVLRDNGLRCLYAARESLNLVHKTIKGGVHLRLVASFLLYCLFHITLVFVISLRLGPALPDTFSLLQDIKTIKQLVSQTWLVNDAQASNFLNLINRLALPFDAPIETALAASILPTEMFLDNGDFPSG
;
A
#
# COMPACT_ATOMS: atom_id res chain seq x y z
N MET A 1 -15.07 -11.74 21.92
CA MET A 1 -14.92 -10.42 21.28
C MET A 1 -14.74 -10.68 19.78
N ASP A 2 -15.71 -11.39 19.19
CA ASP A 2 -15.53 -12.18 17.94
C ASP A 2 -16.45 -11.74 16.80
N ALA A 3 -16.99 -10.52 16.87
CA ALA A 3 -17.91 -10.00 15.85
C ALA A 3 -17.21 -9.40 14.61
N TRP A 4 -15.89 -9.22 14.64
CA TRP A 4 -15.15 -8.48 13.61
C TRP A 4 -14.44 -9.35 12.56
N THR A 5 -14.52 -10.68 12.69
CA THR A 5 -13.70 -11.62 11.90
C THR A 5 -14.49 -12.64 11.09
N LEU A 6 -15.82 -12.71 11.21
CA LEU A 6 -16.62 -13.74 10.53
C LEU A 6 -17.74 -13.14 9.69
N GLY A 7 -17.45 -12.95 8.40
CA GLY A 7 -18.21 -13.52 7.29
C GLY A 7 -19.72 -13.29 7.15
N ASN A 8 -20.40 -12.48 7.97
CA ASN A 8 -21.83 -12.26 7.79
C ASN A 8 -22.10 -11.05 6.89
N VAL A 9 -22.23 -11.31 5.59
CA VAL A 9 -22.52 -10.35 4.52
C VAL A 9 -23.88 -9.63 4.71
N HIS A 10 -24.71 -10.08 5.65
CA HIS A 10 -26.07 -9.56 5.84
C HIS A 10 -26.25 -8.55 6.98
N SER A 11 -25.24 -8.29 7.82
CA SER A 11 -25.39 -7.32 8.90
C SER A 11 -24.75 -5.98 8.52
N ASN A 12 -25.55 -4.92 8.42
CA ASN A 12 -25.05 -3.54 8.28
C ASN A 12 -24.52 -2.96 9.60
N ILE A 13 -24.32 -3.79 10.62
CA ILE A 13 -23.90 -3.39 11.97
C ILE A 13 -22.60 -2.58 11.93
N ASP A 14 -21.65 -2.95 11.07
CA ASP A 14 -20.39 -2.23 10.95
C ASP A 14 -20.58 -0.84 10.33
N LEU A 15 -21.52 -0.67 9.40
CA LEU A 15 -21.92 0.63 8.86
C LEU A 15 -22.68 1.47 9.91
N ASP A 16 -23.55 0.84 10.70
CA ASP A 16 -24.26 1.50 11.78
C ASP A 16 -23.30 2.02 12.86
N LEU A 17 -22.32 1.20 13.26
CA LEU A 17 -21.26 1.58 14.20
C LEU A 17 -20.39 2.70 13.62
N TYR A 18 -20.07 2.65 12.32
CA TYR A 18 -19.34 3.71 11.65
C TYR A 18 -20.11 5.03 11.63
N ASN A 19 -21.42 4.99 11.33
CA ASN A 19 -22.27 6.17 11.34
C ASN A 19 -22.38 6.76 12.76
N GLN A 20 -22.57 5.90 13.78
CA GLN A 20 -22.56 6.35 15.18
C GLN A 20 -21.22 6.99 15.57
N ALA A 21 -20.08 6.41 15.16
CA ALA A 21 -18.77 6.99 15.40
C ALA A 21 -18.63 8.37 14.74
N LYS A 22 -19.13 8.54 13.50
CA LYS A 22 -19.15 9.84 12.82
C LYS A 22 -20.01 10.87 13.54
N ASP A 23 -21.21 10.48 13.96
CA ASP A 23 -22.11 11.38 14.69
C ASP A 23 -21.49 11.84 16.02
N LEU A 24 -20.76 10.96 16.70
CA LEU A 24 -20.01 11.32 17.91
C LEU A 24 -18.83 12.26 17.59
N LEU A 25 -18.07 12.00 16.52
CA LEU A 25 -16.97 12.87 16.09
C LEU A 25 -17.45 14.28 15.73
N GLN A 26 -18.65 14.41 15.16
CA GLN A 26 -19.25 15.72 14.86
C GLN A 26 -19.62 16.53 16.11
N LYS A 27 -19.87 15.85 17.24
CA LYS A 27 -20.17 16.49 18.53
C LYS A 27 -18.91 16.96 19.26
N VAL A 28 -17.74 16.50 18.84
CA VAL A 28 -16.45 16.91 19.41
C VAL A 28 -15.92 18.11 18.62
N SER A 29 -15.42 19.14 19.31
CA SER A 29 -14.66 20.21 18.69
C SER A 29 -13.29 19.70 18.23
N LEU A 30 -13.25 18.96 17.12
CA LEU A 30 -12.03 18.34 16.55
C LEU A 30 -10.90 19.36 16.31
N MET A 31 -11.26 20.62 16.12
CA MET A 31 -10.33 21.73 15.88
C MET A 31 -9.72 22.30 17.17
N GLU A 32 -10.36 22.06 18.32
CA GLU A 32 -10.00 22.67 19.60
C GLU A 32 -9.46 21.64 20.60
N THR A 33 -9.85 20.37 20.46
CA THR A 33 -9.47 19.29 21.38
C THR A 33 -8.65 18.22 20.68
N GLY A 34 -7.47 17.93 21.23
CA GLY A 34 -6.62 16.80 20.82
C GLY A 34 -6.43 15.82 21.96
N SER A 35 -6.63 14.53 21.71
CA SER A 35 -6.31 13.47 22.66
C SER A 35 -5.85 12.21 21.93
N LEU A 36 -5.12 11.33 22.62
CA LEU A 36 -4.65 10.07 22.04
C LEU A 36 -5.83 9.18 21.61
N THR A 37 -6.90 9.15 22.41
CA THR A 37 -8.12 8.39 22.10
C THR A 37 -8.83 8.93 20.85
N LEU A 38 -8.93 10.26 20.72
CA LEU A 38 -9.55 10.86 19.54
C LEU A 38 -8.72 10.58 18.28
N LEU A 39 -7.40 10.65 18.39
CA LEU A 39 -6.49 10.27 17.32
C LEU A 39 -6.69 8.81 16.88
N GLN A 40 -6.76 7.87 17.83
CA GLN A 40 -7.03 6.46 17.55
C GLN A 40 -8.39 6.27 16.85
N ALA A 41 -9.43 6.96 17.32
CA ALA A 41 -10.76 6.92 16.70
C ALA A 41 -10.73 7.43 15.25
N LEU A 42 -10.05 8.54 14.99
CA LEU A 42 -9.90 9.10 13.64
C LEU A 42 -9.15 8.14 12.70
N LEU A 43 -8.08 7.48 13.17
CA LEU A 43 -7.36 6.48 12.38
C LEU A 43 -8.26 5.28 12.03
N LEU A 44 -9.05 4.80 12.98
CA LEU A 44 -10.00 3.69 12.76
C LEU A 44 -11.10 4.07 11.76
N VAL A 45 -11.72 5.24 11.94
CA VAL A 45 -12.77 5.77 11.04
C VAL A 45 -12.21 6.02 9.65
N SER A 46 -10.99 6.57 9.53
CA SER A 46 -10.28 6.71 8.26
C SER A 46 -10.09 5.36 7.56
N GLY A 47 -9.53 4.38 8.28
CA GLY A 47 -9.27 3.05 7.74
C GLY A 47 -10.56 2.34 7.31
N PHE A 48 -11.65 2.51 8.04
CA PHE A 48 -12.95 1.96 7.67
C PHE A 48 -13.53 2.64 6.43
N ALA A 49 -13.49 3.97 6.35
CA ALA A 49 -14.02 4.73 5.22
C ALA A 49 -13.36 4.30 3.90
N GLN A 50 -12.02 4.19 3.89
CA GLN A 50 -11.27 3.72 2.71
C GLN A 50 -11.68 2.30 2.28
N LYS A 51 -11.94 1.41 3.25
CA LYS A 51 -12.35 0.02 3.00
C LYS A 51 -13.79 -0.11 2.51
N ARG A 52 -14.64 0.90 2.73
CA ARG A 52 -16.04 0.92 2.29
C ARG A 52 -16.25 1.69 0.99
N GLY A 53 -15.21 1.98 0.22
CA GLY A 53 -15.38 2.72 -1.04
C GLY A 53 -15.47 4.23 -0.88
N MET A 54 -15.11 4.78 0.29
CA MET A 54 -15.15 6.23 0.56
C MET A 54 -13.72 6.77 0.77
N PRO A 55 -12.85 6.74 -0.26
CA PRO A 55 -11.45 7.14 -0.14
C PRO A 55 -11.29 8.61 0.29
N ASP A 56 -12.08 9.53 -0.27
CA ASP A 56 -11.98 10.96 0.04
C ASP A 56 -12.28 11.26 1.52
N ALA A 57 -13.36 10.67 2.05
CA ALA A 57 -13.68 10.77 3.47
C ALA A 57 -12.56 10.15 4.33
N GLY A 58 -12.02 9.01 3.90
CA GLY A 58 -10.89 8.36 4.56
C GLY A 58 -9.64 9.25 4.63
N LEU A 59 -9.29 9.92 3.53
CA LEU A 59 -8.16 10.84 3.45
C LEU A 59 -8.36 12.09 4.32
N GLN A 60 -9.59 12.62 4.38
CA GLN A 60 -9.93 13.75 5.27
C GLN A 60 -9.70 13.39 6.74
N TYR A 61 -10.25 12.25 7.20
CA TYR A 61 -10.03 11.79 8.57
C TYR A 61 -8.56 11.49 8.87
N LEU A 62 -7.83 10.91 7.91
CA LEU A 62 -6.39 10.66 8.06
C LEU A 62 -5.60 11.97 8.21
N SER A 63 -5.94 12.98 7.41
CA SER A 63 -5.27 14.28 7.47
C SER A 63 -5.43 14.95 8.83
N ILE A 64 -6.64 14.89 9.40
CA ILE A 64 -6.92 15.38 10.76
C ILE A 64 -6.12 14.56 11.79
N ALA A 65 -6.13 13.23 11.67
CA ALA A 65 -5.37 12.34 12.56
C ALA A 65 -3.87 12.65 12.55
N VAL A 66 -3.24 12.75 11.38
CA VAL A 66 -1.80 13.04 11.27
C VAL A 66 -1.49 14.41 11.87
N ARG A 67 -2.30 15.44 11.57
CA ARG A 67 -2.12 16.78 12.15
C ARG A 67 -2.24 16.74 13.68
N MET A 68 -3.21 16.00 14.22
CA MET A 68 -3.40 15.83 15.66
C MET A 68 -2.23 15.08 16.30
N ALA A 69 -1.72 14.02 15.67
CA ALA A 69 -0.54 13.30 16.15
C ALA A 69 0.69 14.22 16.26
N ILE A 70 0.91 15.07 15.25
CA ILE A 70 1.98 16.07 15.28
C ILE A 70 1.73 17.11 16.37
N GLY A 71 0.51 17.64 16.49
CA GLY A 71 0.14 18.63 17.50
C GLY A 71 0.25 18.11 18.94
N LEU A 72 0.02 16.82 19.16
CA LEU A 72 0.25 16.13 20.43
C LEU A 72 1.73 15.81 20.69
N GLY A 73 2.63 16.13 19.76
CA GLY A 73 4.06 15.86 19.87
C GLY A 73 4.43 14.39 19.74
N LEU A 74 3.62 13.55 19.08
CA LEU A 74 3.89 12.11 18.98
C LEU A 74 5.08 11.75 18.08
N HIS A 75 5.52 12.69 17.25
CA HIS A 75 6.70 12.60 16.38
C HIS A 75 8.03 12.81 17.14
N GLN A 76 7.93 13.22 18.41
CA GLN A 76 9.07 13.40 19.30
C GLN A 76 9.00 12.38 20.43
N GLU A 77 10.17 11.84 20.81
CA GLU A 77 10.24 10.96 21.97
C GLU A 77 9.81 11.72 23.23
N CYS A 78 8.93 11.12 24.01
CA CYS A 78 8.35 11.75 25.19
C CYS A 78 9.42 11.93 26.29
N ALA A 79 9.88 13.17 26.45
CA ALA A 79 10.85 13.55 27.48
C ALA A 79 10.22 13.78 28.86
N ASP A 80 8.90 13.83 28.95
CA ASP A 80 8.18 14.05 30.21
C ASP A 80 8.46 12.92 31.21
N LEU A 81 8.98 13.29 32.38
CA LEU A 81 9.32 12.36 33.45
C LEU A 81 8.08 11.90 34.23
N SER A 82 6.96 12.65 34.15
CA SER A 82 5.71 12.29 34.82
C SER A 82 4.90 11.23 34.07
N SER A 83 5.08 11.13 32.76
CA SER A 83 4.49 10.08 31.93
C SER A 83 5.07 8.70 32.27
N THR A 84 4.18 7.73 32.50
CA THR A 84 4.55 6.32 32.76
C THR A 84 5.22 5.68 31.54
N MET A 85 5.95 4.59 31.77
CA MET A 85 6.57 3.83 30.67
C MET A 85 5.51 3.28 29.69
N PHE A 86 4.36 2.85 30.22
CA PHE A 86 3.24 2.39 29.42
C PHE A 86 2.68 3.48 28.50
N GLU A 87 2.44 4.68 29.03
CA GLU A 87 1.94 5.81 28.22
C GLU A 87 2.92 6.20 27.12
N LYS A 88 4.23 6.20 27.42
CA LYS A 88 5.27 6.48 26.41
C LYS A 88 5.23 5.47 25.28
N GLU A 89 5.11 4.20 25.60
CA GLU A 89 5.02 3.14 24.59
C GLU A 89 3.70 3.20 23.80
N MET A 90 2.57 3.51 24.44
CA MET A 90 1.30 3.73 23.72
C MET A 90 1.41 4.88 22.73
N ARG A 91 2.10 5.97 23.09
CA ARG A 91 2.37 7.08 22.18
C ARG A 91 3.21 6.64 20.98
N ARG A 92 4.25 5.81 21.18
CA ARG A 92 5.05 5.24 20.08
C ARG A 92 4.21 4.36 19.16
N ARG A 93 3.41 3.44 19.71
CA ARG A 93 2.53 2.54 18.93
C ARG A 93 1.54 3.33 18.07
N VAL A 94 0.91 4.36 18.63
CA VAL A 94 -0.04 5.22 17.90
C VAL A 94 0.68 6.07 16.84
N TRP A 95 1.84 6.65 17.16
CA TRP A 95 2.65 7.40 16.20
C TRP A 95 2.99 6.57 14.96
N TRP A 96 3.61 5.39 15.16
CA TRP A 96 4.03 4.54 14.06
C TRP A 96 2.84 3.98 13.26
N THR A 97 1.69 3.79 13.91
CA THR A 97 0.44 3.44 13.20
C THR A 97 -0.02 4.59 12.30
N ALA A 98 -0.08 5.82 12.81
CA ALA A 98 -0.43 7.00 12.01
C ALA A 98 0.57 7.21 10.85
N TYR A 99 1.86 7.01 11.12
CA TYR A 99 2.94 7.08 10.14
C TYR A 99 2.71 6.11 8.97
N ILE A 100 2.41 4.85 9.27
CA ILE A 100 2.16 3.82 8.25
C ILE A 100 0.90 4.17 7.44
N PHE A 101 -0.16 4.66 8.08
CA PHE A 101 -1.41 5.02 7.40
C PHE A 101 -1.18 6.14 6.37
N ASP A 102 -0.54 7.25 6.76
CA ASP A 102 -0.20 8.34 5.85
C ASP A 102 0.74 7.88 4.74
N SER A 103 1.76 7.10 5.12
CA SER A 103 2.73 6.54 4.19
C SER A 103 2.09 5.64 3.12
N CYS A 104 1.13 4.79 3.50
CA CYS A 104 0.33 4.00 2.58
C CYS A 104 -0.52 4.89 1.68
N ALA A 105 -1.30 5.81 2.26
CA ALA A 105 -2.20 6.69 1.52
C ALA A 105 -1.45 7.54 0.48
N ALA A 106 -0.33 8.17 0.87
CA ALA A 106 0.49 8.98 -0.02
C ALA A 106 0.91 8.21 -1.28
N LYS A 107 1.51 7.02 -1.10
CA LYS A 107 1.91 6.16 -2.21
C LYS A 107 0.72 5.63 -3.02
N SER A 108 -0.40 5.35 -2.36
CA SER A 108 -1.58 4.80 -3.02
C SER A 108 -2.31 5.81 -3.89
N PHE A 109 -2.38 7.06 -3.46
CA PHE A 109 -3.11 8.09 -4.18
C PHE A 109 -2.20 9.01 -5.00
N GLY A 110 -0.88 8.81 -4.95
CA GLY A 110 0.06 9.71 -5.63
C GLY A 110 0.01 11.12 -5.04
N ILE A 111 -0.12 11.23 -3.71
CA ILE A 111 -0.22 12.52 -3.03
C ILE A 111 0.99 12.74 -2.10
N PRO A 112 1.39 14.01 -1.87
CA PRO A 112 2.46 14.31 -0.93
C PRO A 112 2.19 13.75 0.47
N LEU A 113 3.25 13.33 1.16
CA LEU A 113 3.20 12.91 2.57
C LEU A 113 2.85 14.11 3.46
N LEU A 114 2.00 13.88 4.45
CA LEU A 114 1.72 14.86 5.51
C LEU A 114 2.76 14.80 6.63
N LEU A 115 3.48 13.69 6.72
CA LEU A 115 4.50 13.45 7.73
C LEU A 115 5.68 14.42 7.63
N PRO A 116 6.35 14.73 8.75
CA PRO A 116 7.62 15.45 8.73
C PRO A 116 8.73 14.61 8.09
N ASN A 117 9.88 15.21 7.79
CA ASN A 117 11.04 14.46 7.33
C ASN A 117 11.58 13.56 8.45
N ASN A 118 12.26 12.47 8.09
CA ASN A 118 12.80 11.54 9.09
C ASN A 118 13.79 12.20 10.06
N SER A 119 14.48 13.27 9.65
CA SER A 119 15.38 14.06 10.52
C SER A 119 14.66 14.84 11.62
N GLU A 120 13.35 15.06 11.48
CA GLU A 120 12.52 15.80 12.43
C GLU A 120 11.77 14.86 13.39
N ILE A 121 11.93 13.55 13.22
CA ILE A 121 11.29 12.51 14.03
C ILE A 121 12.31 11.95 15.01
N SER A 122 12.01 12.03 16.31
CA SER A 122 12.85 11.44 17.36
C SER A 122 12.20 10.27 18.09
N THR A 123 10.92 9.97 17.80
CA THR A 123 10.18 8.85 18.37
C THR A 123 10.91 7.53 18.15
N ARG A 124 11.14 6.80 19.24
CA ARG A 124 11.84 5.50 19.19
C ARG A 124 10.97 4.42 18.52
N PRO A 125 11.58 3.33 18.02
CA PRO A 125 10.86 2.15 17.59
C PRO A 125 9.92 1.61 18.68
N VAL A 126 8.86 0.92 18.25
CA VAL A 126 7.96 0.16 19.14
C VAL A 126 8.74 -1.00 19.77
N LEU A 127 8.47 -1.30 21.03
CA LEU A 127 9.15 -2.41 21.73
C LEU A 127 8.61 -3.76 21.28
N ASN A 128 9.51 -4.70 21.00
CA ASN A 128 9.14 -6.09 20.70
C ASN A 128 8.94 -6.88 22.00
N VAL A 129 7.75 -6.75 22.60
CA VAL A 129 7.39 -7.39 23.88
C VAL A 129 6.01 -8.06 23.78
N HIS A 130 5.73 -9.03 24.64
CA HIS A 130 4.40 -9.59 24.79
C HIS A 130 3.49 -8.61 25.56
N ASP A 131 2.22 -8.50 25.18
CA ASP A 131 1.30 -7.58 25.86
C ASP A 131 1.01 -7.99 27.30
N GLU A 132 1.06 -9.29 27.60
CA GLU A 132 0.89 -9.81 28.96
C GLU A 132 2.01 -9.35 29.91
N ASP A 133 3.18 -9.02 29.38
CA ASP A 133 4.35 -8.61 30.13
C ASP A 133 4.43 -7.09 30.32
N PHE A 134 3.48 -6.32 29.76
CA PHE A 134 3.52 -4.87 29.77
C PHE A 134 2.15 -4.21 29.94
N ASP A 135 1.83 -3.87 31.19
CA ASP A 135 0.56 -3.24 31.57
C ASP A 135 0.72 -1.79 32.06
N VAL A 136 -0.42 -1.17 32.41
CA VAL A 136 -0.51 0.22 32.89
C VAL A 136 0.27 0.44 34.21
N THR A 137 0.53 -0.62 34.97
CA THR A 137 1.23 -0.57 36.26
C THR A 137 2.74 -0.76 36.13
N ALA A 138 3.25 -1.03 34.92
CA ALA A 138 4.65 -1.27 34.65
C ALA A 138 5.53 -0.07 35.07
N SER A 139 6.36 -0.31 36.10
CA SER A 139 7.30 0.68 36.63
C SER A 139 8.61 0.75 35.81
N SER A 140 8.87 -0.24 34.96
CA SER A 140 10.04 -0.33 34.10
C SER A 140 9.68 -0.94 32.74
N LEU A 141 10.52 -0.72 31.73
CA LEU A 141 10.37 -1.38 30.43
C LEU A 141 10.77 -2.85 30.53
N PRO A 142 9.95 -3.80 30.06
CA PRO A 142 10.34 -5.20 29.97
C PRO A 142 11.41 -5.39 28.89
N PRO A 143 12.26 -6.43 29.01
CA PRO A 143 13.26 -6.74 28.00
C PRO A 143 12.58 -7.18 26.69
N GLU A 144 13.13 -6.74 25.56
CA GLU A 144 12.64 -7.17 24.25
C GLU A 144 12.90 -8.65 24.00
N VAL A 145 11.96 -9.31 23.34
CA VAL A 145 12.07 -10.73 23.00
C VAL A 145 12.70 -10.94 21.63
N ASN A 146 13.51 -11.98 21.50
CA ASN A 146 14.06 -12.41 20.21
C ASN A 146 13.12 -13.45 19.56
N GLY A 147 11.91 -13.00 19.23
CA GLY A 147 10.85 -13.85 18.67
C GLY A 147 9.63 -13.05 18.20
N PRO A 148 8.64 -13.71 17.58
CA PRO A 148 7.45 -13.05 17.07
C PRO A 148 6.54 -12.57 18.21
N THR A 149 6.12 -11.31 18.14
CA THR A 149 5.09 -10.69 19.00
C THR A 149 4.02 -10.03 18.14
N LEU A 150 2.91 -9.61 18.75
CA LEU A 150 1.87 -8.83 18.08
C LEU A 150 2.43 -7.54 17.42
N TYR A 151 3.56 -7.04 17.92
CA TYR A 151 4.21 -5.82 17.45
C TYR A 151 5.23 -6.05 16.33
N SER A 152 5.65 -7.29 16.07
CA SER A 152 6.65 -7.56 15.02
C SER A 152 6.26 -7.00 13.66
N GLY A 153 4.96 -7.10 13.29
CA GLY A 153 4.45 -6.54 12.05
C GLY A 153 4.43 -5.00 12.04
N LEU A 154 4.18 -4.35 13.17
CA LEU A 154 4.21 -2.89 13.31
C LEU A 154 5.64 -2.38 13.25
N ILE A 155 6.58 -3.04 13.94
CA ILE A 155 8.01 -2.69 13.95
C ILE A 155 8.58 -2.78 12.54
N ALA A 156 8.42 -3.92 11.87
CA ALA A 156 8.96 -4.10 10.52
C ALA A 156 8.32 -3.13 9.51
N GLN A 157 7.01 -2.89 9.60
CA GLN A 157 6.36 -1.89 8.74
C GLN A 157 6.85 -0.46 9.03
N SER A 158 7.08 -0.10 10.29
CA SER A 158 7.57 1.23 10.65
C SER A 158 8.93 1.51 9.99
N GLN A 159 9.84 0.52 10.04
CA GLN A 159 11.14 0.57 9.39
C GLN A 159 11.01 0.64 7.86
N PHE A 160 10.19 -0.23 7.26
CA PHE A 160 9.92 -0.22 5.82
C PHE A 160 9.41 1.15 5.35
N HIS A 161 8.37 1.66 6.02
CA HIS A 161 7.71 2.88 5.62
C HIS A 161 8.60 4.11 5.82
N ALA A 162 9.49 4.11 6.82
CA ALA A 162 10.49 5.16 7.00
C ALA A 162 11.47 5.24 5.81
N MET A 163 11.97 4.09 5.35
CA MET A 163 12.79 4.00 4.13
C MET A 163 11.98 4.36 2.87
N ALA A 164 10.78 3.80 2.74
CA ALA A 164 9.93 3.98 1.55
C ALA A 164 9.51 5.44 1.37
N ASN A 165 9.32 6.17 2.46
CA ASN A 165 9.00 7.59 2.41
C ASN A 165 10.19 8.45 1.91
N ALA A 166 11.43 8.07 2.23
CA ALA A 166 12.60 8.76 1.69
C ALA A 166 12.68 8.61 0.16
N ILE A 167 12.48 7.38 -0.33
CA ILE A 167 12.41 7.08 -1.77
C ILE A 167 11.24 7.85 -2.41
N TYR A 168 10.05 7.77 -1.83
CA TYR A 168 8.86 8.39 -2.39
C TYR A 168 8.98 9.93 -2.49
N ARG A 169 9.50 10.59 -1.44
CA ARG A 169 9.79 12.04 -1.50
C ARG A 169 10.73 12.37 -2.64
N ARG A 170 11.78 11.56 -2.85
CA ARG A 170 12.75 11.79 -3.92
C ARG A 170 12.10 11.64 -5.30
N LEU A 171 11.25 10.64 -5.49
CA LEU A 171 10.53 10.40 -6.74
C LEU A 171 9.56 11.54 -7.09
N VAL A 172 8.86 12.09 -6.09
CA VAL A 172 7.89 13.19 -6.29
C VAL A 172 8.58 14.55 -6.47
N ALA A 173 9.73 14.79 -5.83
CA ALA A 173 10.36 16.12 -5.81
C ALA A 173 10.95 16.59 -7.14
N LYS A 174 11.56 15.70 -7.94
CA LYS A 174 12.17 16.07 -9.24
C LYS A 174 12.01 14.95 -10.28
N PRO A 175 11.55 15.27 -11.51
CA PRO A 175 11.20 14.27 -12.53
C PRO A 175 12.40 13.52 -13.13
N ASN A 176 13.62 14.05 -12.97
CA ASN A 176 14.83 13.46 -13.58
C ASN A 176 15.69 12.81 -12.49
N VAL A 177 15.39 11.55 -12.18
CA VAL A 177 16.21 10.69 -11.33
C VAL A 177 17.16 9.90 -12.22
N SER A 178 18.45 9.88 -11.87
CA SER A 178 19.44 9.11 -12.65
C SER A 178 19.26 7.61 -12.42
N ILE A 179 19.71 6.78 -13.36
CA ILE A 179 19.65 5.31 -13.21
C ILE A 179 20.44 4.85 -11.99
N THR A 180 21.62 5.45 -11.76
CA THR A 180 22.45 5.15 -10.59
C THR A 180 21.70 5.42 -9.30
N GLU A 181 21.01 6.55 -9.22
CA GLU A 181 20.19 6.90 -8.05
C GLU A 181 18.98 5.96 -7.90
N MET A 182 18.34 5.53 -9.00
CA MET A 182 17.29 4.50 -8.94
C MET A 182 17.82 3.17 -8.40
N GLN A 183 19.02 2.75 -8.82
CA GLN A 183 19.67 1.52 -8.34
C GLN A 183 20.06 1.62 -6.86
N GLU A 184 20.52 2.78 -6.41
CA GLU A 184 20.77 3.04 -4.99
C GLU A 184 19.49 2.93 -4.16
N MET A 185 18.39 3.50 -4.64
CA MET A 185 17.08 3.38 -3.99
C MET A 185 16.56 1.92 -4.01
N GLU A 186 16.77 1.17 -5.09
CA GLU A 186 16.45 -0.26 -5.13
C GLU A 186 17.28 -1.04 -4.10
N LYS A 187 18.57 -0.74 -3.99
CA LYS A 187 19.45 -1.34 -2.97
C LYS A 187 18.98 -1.04 -1.55
N MET A 188 18.48 0.17 -1.27
CA MET A 188 17.89 0.49 0.04
C MET A 188 16.73 -0.46 0.40
N ILE A 189 15.92 -0.86 -0.60
CA ILE A 189 14.83 -1.82 -0.42
C ILE A 189 15.39 -3.21 -0.06
N ASP A 190 16.42 -3.66 -0.77
CA ASP A 190 17.09 -4.95 -0.50
C ASP A 190 17.74 -4.99 0.88
N ASP A 191 18.43 -3.92 1.27
CA ASP A 191 19.10 -3.79 2.57
C ASP A 191 18.05 -3.77 3.70
N CYS A 192 16.93 -3.06 3.53
CA CYS A 192 15.84 -3.06 4.50
C CYS A 192 15.24 -4.46 4.67
N ARG A 193 15.01 -5.20 3.57
CA ARG A 193 14.48 -6.56 3.62
C ARG A 193 15.42 -7.52 4.34
N SER A 194 16.73 -7.37 4.11
CA SER A 194 17.77 -8.20 4.71
C SER A 194 17.97 -7.93 6.20
N SER A 195 17.51 -6.77 6.69
CA SER A 195 17.61 -6.40 8.10
C SER A 195 16.52 -7.01 8.99
N TYR A 196 15.47 -7.60 8.41
CA TYR A 196 14.37 -8.14 9.21
C TYR A 196 14.79 -9.37 10.02
N PRO A 197 14.26 -9.55 11.23
CA PRO A 197 14.47 -10.76 12.02
C PRO A 197 14.13 -12.04 11.26
N SER A 198 14.91 -13.10 11.48
CA SER A 198 14.75 -14.39 10.79
C SER A 198 13.35 -14.98 10.96
N TYR A 199 12.72 -14.81 12.13
CA TYR A 199 11.37 -15.31 12.39
C TYR A 199 10.28 -14.67 11.51
N LEU A 200 10.53 -13.50 10.92
CA LEU A 200 9.62 -12.92 9.92
C LEU A 200 9.82 -13.54 8.55
N MET A 201 11.02 -14.04 8.25
CA MET A 201 11.41 -14.55 6.95
C MET A 201 11.34 -16.09 6.85
N ASP A 202 11.12 -16.76 7.98
CA ASP A 202 11.05 -18.21 8.10
C ASP A 202 9.66 -18.75 7.77
N ASP A 203 9.59 -19.61 6.76
CA ASP A 203 8.36 -20.27 6.31
C ASP A 203 7.74 -21.18 7.39
N ASP A 204 8.52 -21.74 8.32
CA ASP A 204 8.01 -22.58 9.42
C ASP A 204 7.21 -21.74 10.43
N TYR A 205 7.71 -20.55 10.79
CA TYR A 205 6.97 -19.62 11.65
C TYR A 205 5.72 -19.07 10.95
N ALA A 206 5.84 -18.70 9.67
CA ALA A 206 4.69 -18.27 8.87
C ALA A 206 3.64 -19.39 8.74
N SER A 207 4.05 -20.67 8.74
CA SER A 207 3.14 -21.80 8.68
C SER A 207 2.23 -21.91 9.90
N ARG A 208 2.74 -21.55 11.08
CA ARG A 208 2.09 -21.74 12.40
C ARG A 208 1.25 -20.55 12.87
N SER A 209 1.48 -19.35 12.32
CA SER A 209 0.80 -18.13 12.76
C SER A 209 0.23 -17.31 11.60
N ALA A 210 -1.11 -17.27 11.50
CA ALA A 210 -1.83 -16.55 10.46
C ALA A 210 -1.56 -15.03 10.48
N TRP A 211 -1.46 -14.42 11.66
CA TRP A 211 -1.20 -12.98 11.80
C TRP A 211 0.25 -12.63 11.43
N LEU A 212 1.21 -13.49 11.76
CA LEU A 212 2.62 -13.29 11.41
C LEU A 212 2.82 -13.43 9.91
N ARG A 213 2.22 -14.48 9.31
CA ARG A 213 2.17 -14.65 7.85
C ARG A 213 1.57 -13.44 7.16
N SER A 214 0.45 -12.93 7.64
CA SER A 214 -0.20 -11.74 7.07
C SER A 214 0.70 -10.50 7.14
N SER A 215 1.49 -10.37 8.21
CA SER A 215 2.46 -9.29 8.36
C SER A 215 3.61 -9.42 7.37
N ASN A 216 4.16 -10.62 7.18
CA ASN A 216 5.19 -10.88 6.19
C ASN A 216 4.67 -10.66 4.75
N ASP A 217 3.54 -11.27 4.40
CA ASP A 217 2.91 -11.13 3.08
C ASP A 217 2.71 -9.65 2.72
N ARG A 218 2.19 -8.85 3.68
CA ARG A 218 2.01 -7.41 3.49
C ARG A 218 3.33 -6.69 3.22
N LEU A 219 4.39 -7.00 3.96
CA LEU A 219 5.72 -6.39 3.73
C LEU A 219 6.27 -6.75 2.35
N GLN A 220 6.14 -8.01 1.93
CA GLN A 220 6.59 -8.45 0.61
C GLN A 220 5.83 -7.74 -0.52
N ILE A 221 4.50 -7.62 -0.39
CA ILE A 221 3.68 -6.91 -1.37
C ILE A 221 4.03 -5.41 -1.40
N CYS A 222 4.22 -4.79 -0.23
CA CYS A 222 4.63 -3.39 -0.13
C CYS A 222 6.00 -3.14 -0.79
N ASP A 223 6.98 -4.03 -0.59
CA ASP A 223 8.28 -4.00 -1.29
C ASP A 223 8.08 -4.02 -2.81
N ARG A 224 7.30 -4.97 -3.34
CA ARG A 224 7.06 -5.07 -4.79
C ARG A 224 6.37 -3.85 -5.35
N ASN A 225 5.39 -3.32 -4.64
CA ASN A 225 4.70 -2.09 -5.05
C ASN A 225 5.64 -0.89 -5.09
N LEU A 226 6.59 -0.80 -4.15
CA LEU A 226 7.60 0.27 -4.16
C LEU A 226 8.55 0.14 -5.35
N ARG A 227 8.96 -1.09 -5.72
CA ARG A 227 9.75 -1.34 -6.94
C ARG A 227 9.00 -0.98 -8.22
N ILE A 228 7.69 -1.28 -8.27
CA ILE A 228 6.83 -0.83 -9.38
C ILE A 228 6.86 0.70 -9.46
N LEU A 229 6.65 1.41 -8.35
CA LEU A 229 6.71 2.88 -8.34
C LEU A 229 8.07 3.41 -8.80
N LEU A 230 9.17 2.79 -8.36
CA LEU A 230 10.54 3.16 -8.70
C LEU A 230 10.82 3.05 -10.21
N TRP A 231 10.44 1.92 -10.82
CA TRP A 231 10.78 1.63 -12.22
C TRP A 231 9.71 2.03 -13.25
N ARG A 232 8.50 2.39 -12.80
CA ARG A 232 7.40 2.82 -13.68
C ARG A 232 7.76 3.97 -14.65
N PRO A 233 8.55 5.00 -14.28
CA PRO A 233 8.93 6.05 -15.23
C PRO A 233 9.65 5.52 -16.47
N TYR A 234 10.52 4.51 -16.32
CA TYR A 234 11.24 3.90 -17.44
C TYR A 234 10.30 3.12 -18.37
N LEU A 235 9.35 2.38 -17.80
CA LEU A 235 8.32 1.69 -18.59
C LEU A 235 7.50 2.69 -19.41
N LEU A 236 7.08 3.81 -18.81
CA LEU A 236 6.30 4.84 -19.50
C LEU A 236 7.10 5.50 -20.63
N GLN A 237 8.38 5.81 -20.40
CA GLN A 237 9.25 6.38 -21.43
C GLN A 237 9.50 5.39 -22.57
N TRP A 238 9.74 4.12 -22.25
CA TRP A 238 9.92 3.06 -23.24
C TRP A 238 8.69 2.92 -24.15
N VAL A 239 7.49 2.85 -23.57
CA VAL A 239 6.21 2.82 -24.32
C VAL A 239 6.07 4.06 -25.21
N LYS A 240 6.37 5.25 -24.67
CA LYS A 240 6.26 6.51 -25.40
C LYS A 240 7.16 6.56 -26.64
N ILE A 241 8.42 6.15 -26.51
CA ILE A 241 9.38 6.14 -27.64
C ILE A 241 8.97 5.09 -28.67
N ASN A 242 8.60 3.89 -28.23
CA ASN A 242 8.14 2.82 -29.12
C ASN A 242 6.90 3.24 -29.93
N SER A 243 5.93 3.91 -29.29
CA SER A 243 4.73 4.40 -29.97
C SER A 243 4.99 5.42 -31.10
N LYS A 244 6.14 6.11 -31.06
CA LYS A 244 6.52 7.11 -32.08
C LYS A 244 7.26 6.51 -33.27
N GLY A 245 7.62 5.23 -33.24
CA GLY A 245 8.41 4.60 -34.30
C GLY A 245 9.82 5.16 -34.45
N GLU A 246 10.35 5.85 -33.43
CA GLU A 246 11.73 6.33 -33.40
C GLU A 246 12.65 5.12 -33.20
N GLY A 247 13.17 4.59 -34.32
CA GLY A 247 13.79 3.26 -34.47
C GLY A 247 15.17 3.04 -33.83
N HIS A 248 15.39 3.47 -32.60
CA HIS A 248 16.44 2.90 -31.76
C HIS A 248 15.83 2.50 -30.42
N GLU A 249 15.67 1.18 -30.22
CA GLU A 249 15.26 0.65 -28.93
C GLU A 249 16.38 0.93 -27.93
N ASP A 250 16.18 1.93 -27.08
CA ASP A 250 17.10 2.22 -25.99
C ASP A 250 17.09 1.04 -25.01
N ALA A 251 18.15 0.23 -25.08
CA ALA A 251 18.32 -0.96 -24.25
C ALA A 251 18.19 -0.63 -22.75
N VAL A 252 18.59 0.57 -22.34
CA VAL A 252 18.48 1.02 -20.95
C VAL A 252 17.02 1.23 -20.56
N LEU A 253 16.22 1.86 -21.41
CA LEU A 253 14.78 2.03 -21.17
C LEU A 253 14.05 0.69 -21.18
N ARG A 254 14.39 -0.19 -22.13
CA ARG A 254 13.83 -1.54 -22.22
C ARG A 254 14.12 -2.33 -20.95
N ASP A 255 15.39 -2.46 -20.56
CA ASP A 255 15.80 -3.33 -19.47
C ASP A 255 15.20 -2.85 -18.13
N ASN A 256 15.15 -1.53 -17.89
CA ASN A 256 14.53 -0.97 -16.69
C ASN A 256 12.99 -0.97 -16.75
N GLY A 257 12.39 -0.84 -17.94
CA GLY A 257 10.96 -1.05 -18.15
C GLY A 257 10.53 -2.49 -17.83
N LEU A 258 11.37 -3.48 -18.20
CA LEU A 258 11.17 -4.89 -17.84
C LEU A 258 11.30 -5.13 -16.32
N ARG A 259 12.18 -4.43 -15.60
CA ARG A 259 12.22 -4.48 -14.12
C ARG A 259 10.87 -4.13 -13.50
N CYS A 260 10.20 -3.09 -14.01
CA CYS A 260 8.86 -2.71 -13.56
C CYS A 260 7.83 -3.83 -13.83
N LEU A 261 7.85 -4.40 -15.04
CA LEU A 261 6.94 -5.48 -15.42
C LEU A 261 7.16 -6.75 -14.57
N TYR A 262 8.41 -7.13 -14.31
CA TYR A 262 8.72 -8.28 -13.47
C TYR A 262 8.32 -8.04 -12.01
N ALA A 263 8.55 -6.84 -11.46
CA ALA A 263 8.05 -6.49 -10.13
C ALA A 263 6.52 -6.59 -10.03
N ALA A 264 5.79 -6.20 -11.08
CA ALA A 264 4.33 -6.35 -11.14
C ALA A 264 3.89 -7.83 -11.19
N ARG A 265 4.58 -8.68 -11.95
CA ARG A 265 4.31 -10.14 -11.97
C ARG A 265 4.61 -10.81 -10.64
N GLU A 266 5.73 -10.47 -10.00
CA GLU A 266 6.05 -10.95 -8.65
C GLU A 266 4.99 -10.51 -7.63
N SER A 267 4.54 -9.26 -7.70
CA SER A 267 3.46 -8.75 -6.85
C SER A 267 2.15 -9.52 -7.08
N LEU A 268 1.80 -9.84 -8.34
CA LEU A 268 0.63 -10.67 -8.64
C LEU A 268 0.73 -12.06 -8.00
N ASN A 269 1.88 -12.71 -8.11
CA ASN A 269 2.10 -14.04 -7.53
C ASN A 269 1.94 -14.02 -5.99
N LEU A 270 2.45 -12.98 -5.34
CA LEU A 270 2.28 -12.78 -3.90
C LEU A 270 0.83 -12.55 -3.53
N VAL A 271 0.13 -11.64 -4.22
CA VAL A 271 -1.30 -11.36 -3.97
C VAL A 271 -2.13 -12.64 -4.17
N HIS A 272 -1.86 -13.41 -5.22
CA HIS A 272 -2.53 -14.68 -5.48
C HIS A 272 -2.27 -15.70 -4.36
N LYS A 273 -1.03 -15.81 -3.89
CA LYS A 273 -0.66 -16.67 -2.74
C LYS A 273 -1.40 -16.24 -1.47
N THR A 274 -1.42 -14.95 -1.16
CA THR A 274 -2.11 -14.40 0.03
C THR A 274 -3.62 -14.64 -0.04
N ILE A 275 -4.24 -14.44 -1.21
CA ILE A 275 -5.67 -14.71 -1.40
C ILE A 275 -5.96 -16.21 -1.23
N LYS A 276 -5.16 -17.11 -1.81
CA LYS A 276 -5.37 -18.55 -1.64
C LYS A 276 -5.06 -19.06 -0.23
N GLY A 277 -4.22 -18.36 0.52
CA GLY A 277 -3.79 -18.73 1.87
C GLY A 277 -4.86 -18.63 2.96
N GLY A 278 -6.07 -18.13 2.66
CA GLY A 278 -7.24 -18.29 3.52
C GLY A 278 -7.41 -17.29 4.67
N VAL A 279 -6.49 -16.34 4.87
CA VAL A 279 -6.65 -15.30 5.91
C VAL A 279 -7.46 -14.12 5.34
N HIS A 280 -8.78 -14.33 5.25
CA HIS A 280 -9.72 -13.40 4.61
C HIS A 280 -10.24 -12.34 5.58
N LEU A 281 -9.36 -11.44 6.02
CA LEU A 281 -9.80 -10.23 6.71
C LEU A 281 -10.26 -9.22 5.66
N ARG A 282 -11.51 -8.76 5.74
CA ARG A 282 -12.02 -7.62 4.95
C ARG A 282 -11.12 -6.37 5.06
N LEU A 283 -10.37 -6.28 6.16
CA LEU A 283 -9.36 -5.24 6.40
C LEU A 283 -8.20 -5.24 5.39
N VAL A 284 -7.93 -6.37 4.73
CA VAL A 284 -6.85 -6.55 3.75
C VAL A 284 -7.35 -6.38 2.30
N ALA A 285 -8.68 -6.38 2.07
CA ALA A 285 -9.31 -6.31 0.75
C ALA A 285 -8.87 -5.10 -0.05
N SER A 286 -9.05 -3.92 0.55
CA SER A 286 -8.82 -2.64 -0.12
C SER A 286 -7.34 -2.49 -0.50
N PHE A 287 -6.44 -2.97 0.35
CA PHE A 287 -5.01 -3.02 0.06
C PHE A 287 -4.71 -3.94 -1.12
N LEU A 288 -5.24 -5.17 -1.15
CA LEU A 288 -4.99 -6.10 -2.26
C LEU A 288 -5.62 -5.62 -3.57
N LEU A 289 -6.84 -5.07 -3.53
CA LEU A 289 -7.49 -4.45 -4.69
C LEU A 289 -6.66 -3.31 -5.26
N TYR A 290 -6.12 -2.44 -4.39
CA TYR A 290 -5.17 -1.40 -4.78
C TYR A 290 -3.93 -2.01 -5.48
N CYS A 291 -3.32 -3.05 -4.91
CA CYS A 291 -2.17 -3.71 -5.52
C CYS A 291 -2.51 -4.25 -6.92
N LEU A 292 -3.62 -4.97 -7.04
CA LEU A 292 -4.10 -5.53 -8.31
C LEU A 292 -4.38 -4.43 -9.34
N PHE A 293 -4.89 -3.27 -8.92
CA PHE A 293 -5.09 -2.12 -9.79
C PHE A 293 -3.78 -1.62 -10.40
N HIS A 294 -2.74 -1.40 -9.57
CA HIS A 294 -1.43 -0.95 -10.06
C HIS A 294 -0.75 -2.00 -10.94
N ILE A 295 -0.83 -3.28 -10.58
CA ILE A 295 -0.33 -4.39 -11.40
C ILE A 295 -1.03 -4.38 -12.77
N THR A 296 -2.35 -4.23 -12.79
CA THR A 296 -3.11 -4.23 -14.04
C THR A 296 -2.75 -3.03 -14.92
N LEU A 297 -2.55 -1.85 -14.33
CA LEU A 297 -2.08 -0.68 -15.08
C LEU A 297 -0.73 -0.95 -15.74
N VAL A 298 0.23 -1.54 -15.01
CA VAL A 298 1.54 -1.92 -15.59
C VAL A 298 1.34 -2.87 -16.77
N PHE A 299 0.52 -3.91 -16.63
CA PHE A 299 0.29 -4.88 -17.69
C PHE A 299 -0.38 -4.26 -18.92
N VAL A 300 -1.44 -3.47 -18.74
CA VAL A 300 -2.12 -2.78 -19.84
C VAL A 300 -1.19 -1.80 -20.55
N ILE A 301 -0.35 -1.08 -19.81
CA ILE A 301 0.67 -0.19 -20.38
C ILE A 301 1.70 -0.99 -21.17
N SER A 302 2.19 -2.11 -20.64
CA SER A 302 3.15 -2.98 -21.32
C SER A 302 2.59 -3.61 -22.60
N LEU A 303 1.28 -3.91 -22.67
CA LEU A 303 0.65 -4.41 -23.90
C LEU A 303 0.74 -3.40 -25.07
N ARG A 304 0.92 -2.11 -24.80
CA ARG A 304 1.10 -1.08 -25.83
C ARG A 304 2.45 -1.18 -26.56
N LEU A 305 3.41 -1.95 -26.03
CA LEU A 305 4.70 -2.19 -26.68
C LEU A 305 4.60 -3.10 -27.91
N GLY A 306 3.48 -3.82 -28.07
CA GLY A 306 3.24 -4.72 -29.20
C GLY A 306 4.39 -5.72 -29.39
N PRO A 307 5.04 -5.75 -30.58
CA PRO A 307 6.09 -6.72 -30.88
C PRO A 307 7.38 -6.54 -30.07
N ALA A 308 7.60 -5.39 -29.42
CA ALA A 308 8.76 -5.20 -28.53
C ALA A 308 8.57 -5.88 -27.17
N LEU A 309 7.35 -6.29 -26.83
CA LEU A 309 7.09 -7.02 -25.59
C LEU A 309 7.54 -8.48 -25.75
N PRO A 310 8.37 -9.03 -24.82
CA PRO A 310 8.90 -10.40 -24.96
C PRO A 310 7.83 -11.49 -25.02
N ASP A 311 6.72 -11.34 -24.27
CA ASP A 311 5.63 -12.31 -24.24
C ASP A 311 4.28 -11.64 -23.94
N THR A 312 3.52 -11.39 -25.00
CA THR A 312 2.17 -10.81 -24.93
C THR A 312 1.14 -11.81 -24.40
N PHE A 313 1.28 -13.10 -24.73
CA PHE A 313 0.29 -14.12 -24.39
C PHE A 313 0.26 -14.38 -22.87
N SER A 314 1.43 -14.53 -22.25
CA SER A 314 1.54 -14.67 -20.80
C SER A 314 0.95 -13.46 -20.08
N LEU A 315 1.15 -12.25 -20.60
CA LEU A 315 0.63 -11.04 -19.97
C LEU A 315 -0.91 -10.94 -20.03
N LEU A 316 -1.51 -11.36 -21.13
CA LEU A 316 -2.97 -11.48 -21.24
C LEU A 316 -3.52 -12.54 -20.27
N GLN A 317 -2.78 -13.64 -20.07
CA GLN A 317 -3.15 -14.66 -19.09
C GLN A 317 -3.03 -14.14 -17.65
N ASP A 318 -2.04 -13.30 -17.35
CA ASP A 318 -1.91 -12.63 -16.06
C ASP A 318 -3.13 -11.71 -15.79
N ILE A 319 -3.55 -10.91 -16.78
CA ILE A 319 -4.76 -10.07 -16.67
C ILE A 319 -6.02 -10.93 -16.45
N LYS A 320 -6.16 -12.07 -17.15
CA LYS A 320 -7.26 -13.02 -16.91
C LYS A 320 -7.24 -13.56 -15.48
N THR A 321 -6.06 -13.86 -14.95
CA THR A 321 -5.89 -14.30 -13.55
C THR A 321 -6.36 -13.22 -12.58
N ILE A 322 -6.03 -11.95 -12.83
CA ILE A 322 -6.54 -10.82 -12.02
C ILE A 322 -8.08 -10.75 -12.09
N LYS A 323 -8.66 -10.82 -13.29
CA LYS A 323 -10.13 -10.82 -13.46
C LYS A 323 -10.78 -11.97 -12.67
N GLN A 324 -10.20 -13.17 -12.70
CA GLN A 324 -10.67 -14.32 -11.93
C GLN A 324 -10.55 -14.10 -10.42
N LEU A 325 -9.41 -13.58 -9.95
CA LEU A 325 -9.20 -13.26 -8.53
C LEU A 325 -10.24 -12.26 -8.01
N VAL A 326 -10.54 -11.21 -8.78
CA VAL A 326 -11.53 -10.21 -8.37
C VAL A 326 -12.96 -10.76 -8.42
N SER A 327 -13.28 -11.63 -9.38
CA SER A 327 -14.65 -12.14 -9.63
C SER A 327 -15.02 -13.44 -8.93
N GLN A 328 -14.08 -14.21 -8.40
CA GLN A 328 -14.34 -15.54 -7.82
C GLN A 328 -13.99 -15.64 -6.34
N THR A 329 -13.53 -14.55 -5.73
CA THR A 329 -13.12 -14.53 -4.32
C THR A 329 -14.16 -13.79 -3.46
N TRP A 330 -13.90 -13.68 -2.17
CA TRP A 330 -14.72 -12.92 -1.22
C TRP A 330 -14.90 -11.42 -1.57
N LEU A 331 -14.21 -10.93 -2.61
CA LEU A 331 -14.35 -9.59 -3.19
C LEU A 331 -15.63 -9.41 -4.04
N VAL A 332 -16.36 -10.48 -4.38
CA VAL A 332 -17.52 -10.42 -5.30
C VAL A 332 -18.59 -9.40 -4.91
N ASN A 333 -18.81 -9.19 -3.60
CA ASN A 333 -19.81 -8.26 -3.09
C ASN A 333 -19.21 -6.89 -2.69
N ASP A 334 -17.96 -6.63 -3.06
CA ASP A 334 -17.29 -5.37 -2.78
C ASP A 334 -17.52 -4.38 -3.94
N ALA A 335 -18.01 -3.18 -3.62
CA ALA A 335 -18.29 -2.15 -4.61
C ALA A 335 -17.00 -1.67 -5.32
N GLN A 336 -15.86 -1.63 -4.61
CA GLN A 336 -14.57 -1.28 -5.22
C GLN A 336 -14.11 -2.38 -6.18
N ALA A 337 -14.28 -3.66 -5.82
CA ALA A 337 -13.96 -4.79 -6.68
C ALA A 337 -14.78 -4.78 -7.97
N SER A 338 -16.08 -4.50 -7.88
CA SER A 338 -16.98 -4.40 -9.04
C SER A 338 -16.58 -3.26 -9.98
N ASN A 339 -16.31 -2.07 -9.43
CA ASN A 339 -15.83 -0.92 -10.20
C ASN A 339 -14.48 -1.19 -10.87
N PHE A 340 -13.57 -1.84 -10.13
CA PHE A 340 -12.26 -2.23 -10.64
C PHE A 340 -12.40 -3.23 -11.80
N LEU A 341 -13.23 -4.26 -11.68
CA LEU A 341 -13.44 -5.24 -12.75
C LEU A 341 -13.98 -4.58 -14.03
N ASN A 342 -14.94 -3.66 -13.90
CA ASN A 342 -15.45 -2.88 -15.03
C ASN A 342 -14.35 -2.06 -15.71
N LEU A 343 -13.46 -1.45 -14.92
CA LEU A 343 -12.32 -0.68 -15.43
C LEU A 343 -11.31 -1.57 -16.15
N ILE A 344 -10.93 -2.73 -15.58
CA ILE A 344 -10.01 -3.68 -16.24
C ILE A 344 -10.58 -4.13 -17.58
N ASN A 345 -11.87 -4.49 -17.61
CA ASN A 345 -12.51 -4.91 -18.85
C ASN A 345 -12.40 -3.79 -19.90
N ARG A 346 -12.74 -2.55 -19.56
CA ARG A 346 -12.60 -1.41 -20.48
C ARG A 346 -11.18 -1.20 -20.99
N LEU A 347 -10.18 -1.33 -20.11
CA LEU A 347 -8.78 -1.11 -20.46
C LEU A 347 -8.17 -2.25 -21.29
N ALA A 348 -8.63 -3.48 -21.08
CA ALA A 348 -8.15 -4.67 -21.78
C ALA A 348 -8.88 -4.96 -23.11
N LEU A 349 -10.07 -4.37 -23.32
CA LEU A 349 -10.88 -4.54 -24.54
C LEU A 349 -10.10 -4.49 -25.87
N PRO A 350 -9.16 -3.54 -26.10
CA PRO A 350 -8.41 -3.47 -27.36
C PRO A 350 -7.55 -4.70 -27.65
N PHE A 351 -7.23 -5.49 -26.62
CA PHE A 351 -6.35 -6.66 -26.70
C PHE A 351 -7.10 -7.99 -26.54
N ASP A 352 -8.40 -7.95 -26.21
CA ASP A 352 -9.26 -9.14 -26.02
C ASP A 352 -9.86 -9.64 -27.36
N ALA A 353 -9.70 -8.92 -28.48
CA ALA A 353 -10.20 -9.35 -29.79
C ALA A 353 -9.31 -10.45 -30.40
N PRO A 354 -9.89 -11.46 -31.09
CA PRO A 354 -9.11 -12.47 -31.79
C PRO A 354 -8.21 -11.80 -32.85
N ILE A 355 -6.99 -12.29 -32.96
CA ILE A 355 -5.88 -11.75 -33.77
C ILE A 355 -6.27 -11.48 -35.24
N GLU A 356 -7.31 -12.15 -35.75
CA GLU A 356 -7.85 -11.96 -37.10
C GLU A 356 -8.62 -10.63 -37.29
N THR A 357 -9.17 -10.03 -36.24
CA THR A 357 -9.86 -8.73 -36.31
C THR A 357 -8.94 -7.51 -36.18
N ALA A 358 -7.72 -7.70 -35.67
CA ALA A 358 -6.74 -6.61 -35.50
C ALA A 358 -6.16 -6.12 -36.85
N LEU A 359 -6.21 -6.94 -37.90
CA LEU A 359 -5.83 -6.56 -39.27
C LEU A 359 -6.89 -5.72 -39.98
N ALA A 360 -8.14 -5.69 -39.49
CA ALA A 360 -9.23 -4.90 -40.06
C ALA A 360 -9.47 -3.57 -39.32
N ALA A 361 -8.97 -3.44 -38.09
CA ALA A 361 -9.15 -2.25 -37.26
C ALA A 361 -7.85 -1.41 -37.22
N SER A 362 -7.44 -0.90 -38.37
CA SER A 362 -6.56 0.28 -38.43
C SER A 362 -7.33 1.51 -37.95
N ILE A 363 -7.64 1.57 -36.65
CA ILE A 363 -8.13 2.77 -35.99
C ILE A 363 -7.09 3.12 -34.94
N LEU A 364 -6.27 4.13 -35.26
CA LEU A 364 -5.38 4.77 -34.30
C LEU A 364 -6.19 5.21 -33.07
N PRO A 365 -5.83 4.78 -31.85
CA PRO A 365 -6.40 5.34 -30.64
C PRO A 365 -5.61 6.60 -30.26
N THR A 366 -5.74 7.68 -31.05
CA THR A 366 -5.16 8.99 -30.71
C THR A 366 -6.14 9.88 -29.95
N GLU A 367 -7.44 9.54 -29.88
CA GLU A 367 -8.47 10.46 -29.36
C GLU A 367 -9.28 9.91 -28.16
N MET A 368 -8.66 9.16 -27.25
CA MET A 368 -9.32 8.81 -25.98
C MET A 368 -8.62 9.36 -24.72
N PHE A 369 -7.49 10.07 -24.85
CA PHE A 369 -6.82 10.70 -23.70
C PHE A 369 -6.06 12.00 -24.04
N LEU A 370 -6.40 12.69 -25.15
CA LEU A 370 -5.84 14.01 -25.48
C LEU A 370 -6.76 15.19 -25.13
N ASP A 371 -7.97 14.95 -24.64
CA ASP A 371 -8.87 16.01 -24.15
C ASP A 371 -9.28 15.76 -22.69
N ASN A 372 -8.26 15.60 -21.86
CA ASN A 372 -8.25 15.95 -20.44
C ASN A 372 -6.78 16.17 -20.08
N GLY A 373 -6.31 17.39 -20.33
CA GLY A 373 -5.19 17.92 -19.56
C GLY A 373 -5.50 17.75 -18.07
N ASP A 374 -4.48 17.43 -17.29
CA ASP A 374 -4.53 17.15 -15.84
C ASP A 374 -4.83 15.70 -15.44
N PHE A 375 -3.95 14.78 -15.85
CA PHE A 375 -3.55 13.74 -14.90
C PHE A 375 -2.59 14.39 -13.90
N PRO A 376 -2.88 14.41 -12.59
CA PRO A 376 -1.95 14.98 -11.62
C PRO A 376 -0.68 14.13 -11.65
N SER A 377 0.41 14.74 -12.10
CA SER A 377 1.75 14.31 -11.74
C SER A 377 1.88 14.43 -10.22
N GLY A 378 1.85 13.27 -9.54
CA GLY A 378 2.01 13.11 -8.09
C GLY A 378 2.27 11.66 -7.73
#